data_AF-A0AB33L1Z3-F1
#
_entry.id   AF-A0AB33L1Z3-F1
#
_cell.length_a   1.000
_cell.length_b   1.000
_cell.length_c   1.000
_cell.angle_alpha   90.00
_cell.angle_beta   90.00
_cell.angle_gamma   90.00
#
_symmetry.space_group_name_H-M   'P 1'
#
loop_
_entity.id
_entity.type
_entity.pdbx_description
1 polymer ?
#
loop_
_entity_poly.entity_id
_entity_poly.type
_entity_poly.pdbx_seq_one_letter_code
_entity_poly.pdbx_strand_id
1 'polypeptide(L)'
;MGNKLKGKDLIKLGFPKNNSINIALGQINRYRKKEKKERILEEAKQVLLYPEKYQGNAIWGKVAEGLTKPVEIKMHQLRNTRAPFSIYGENEIDEQAKFQLYDALKLPIAVQGALMPDAHSGYGLPIGGVVATENAVIPYGVGVDIGCRMALSIFPMKASYLKGKQHQLENILKEHTKFGMYETHDKKQDHEIFERSEFQDIPLLK
;
A
#
# COMPACT_ATOMS: atom_id res chain seq x y z
N MET A 1 -4.83 22.72 -26.56
CA MET A 1 -4.95 22.71 -25.08
C MET A 1 -6.25 22.03 -24.67
N GLY A 2 -6.30 20.69 -24.69
CA GLY A 2 -7.56 19.94 -24.62
C GLY A 2 -8.10 19.74 -23.19
N ASN A 3 -9.25 20.34 -22.90
CA ASN A 3 -10.41 19.82 -22.15
C ASN A 3 -10.17 18.91 -20.91
N LYS A 4 -9.12 19.14 -20.11
CA LYS A 4 -8.90 18.36 -18.87
C LYS A 4 -9.98 18.71 -17.84
N LEU A 5 -10.75 17.70 -17.43
CA LEU A 5 -11.81 17.82 -16.42
C LEU A 5 -11.20 18.26 -15.08
N LYS A 6 -11.78 19.29 -14.46
CA LYS A 6 -11.28 19.87 -13.19
C LYS A 6 -12.30 19.64 -12.09
N GLY A 7 -11.85 19.66 -10.83
CA GLY A 7 -12.75 19.56 -9.67
C GLY A 7 -13.87 20.62 -9.68
N LYS A 8 -13.61 21.81 -10.23
CA LYS A 8 -14.62 22.87 -10.42
C LYS A 8 -15.80 22.42 -11.29
N ASP A 9 -15.59 21.53 -12.26
CA ASP A 9 -16.66 21.01 -13.12
C ASP A 9 -17.59 20.08 -12.31
N LEU A 10 -17.04 19.24 -11.43
CA LEU A 10 -17.82 18.35 -10.54
C LEU A 10 -18.56 19.13 -9.45
N ILE A 11 -17.95 20.20 -8.92
CA ILE A 11 -18.63 21.11 -7.99
C ILE A 11 -19.86 21.75 -8.65
N LYS A 12 -19.76 22.15 -9.92
CA LYS A 12 -20.90 22.70 -10.68
C LYS A 12 -22.02 21.68 -10.89
N LEU A 13 -21.70 20.39 -10.96
CA LEU A 13 -22.70 19.32 -11.03
C LEU A 13 -23.44 19.07 -9.70
N GLY A 14 -22.93 19.60 -8.58
CA GLY A 14 -23.53 19.42 -7.25
C GLY A 14 -22.84 18.39 -6.38
N PHE A 15 -21.63 17.94 -6.73
CA PHE A 15 -20.87 17.04 -5.86
C PHE A 15 -20.61 17.70 -4.48
N PRO A 16 -20.73 16.94 -3.38
CA PRO A 16 -20.43 17.46 -2.05
C PRO A 16 -18.95 17.84 -1.94
N LYS A 17 -18.65 18.89 -1.16
CA LYS A 17 -17.28 19.36 -0.88
C LYS A 17 -16.56 18.45 0.13
N ASN A 18 -16.64 17.15 -0.08
CA ASN A 18 -15.92 16.12 0.67
C ASN A 18 -14.93 15.40 -0.27
N ASN A 19 -14.39 14.26 0.16
CA ASN A 19 -13.39 13.53 -0.62
C ASN A 19 -13.94 12.92 -1.94
N SER A 20 -15.26 12.92 -2.18
CA SER A 20 -15.89 12.36 -3.39
C SER A 20 -15.36 12.98 -4.69
N ILE A 21 -15.03 14.27 -4.69
CA ILE A 21 -14.47 14.98 -5.85
C ILE A 21 -13.07 14.44 -6.19
N ASN A 22 -12.22 14.26 -5.18
CA ASN A 22 -10.87 13.74 -5.38
C ASN A 22 -10.90 12.28 -5.84
N ILE A 23 -11.80 11.48 -5.27
CA ILE A 23 -12.03 10.09 -5.68
C ILE A 23 -12.47 10.07 -7.15
N ALA A 24 -13.46 10.87 -7.53
CA ALA A 24 -13.94 10.95 -8.91
C ALA A 24 -12.84 11.37 -9.89
N LEU A 25 -12.07 12.42 -9.57
CA LEU A 25 -10.94 12.84 -10.41
C LEU A 25 -9.86 11.75 -10.54
N GLY A 26 -9.56 11.04 -9.46
CA GLY A 26 -8.63 9.91 -9.46
C GLY A 26 -9.10 8.78 -10.37
N GLN A 27 -10.37 8.39 -10.26
CA GLN A 27 -11.00 7.34 -11.07
C GLN A 27 -11.03 7.72 -12.56
N ILE A 28 -11.45 8.95 -12.88
CA ILE A 28 -11.48 9.47 -14.24
C ILE A 28 -10.07 9.50 -14.84
N ASN A 29 -9.08 10.01 -14.08
CA ASN A 29 -7.69 10.04 -14.53
C ASN A 29 -7.09 8.64 -14.70
N ARG A 30 -7.58 7.63 -14.00
CA ARG A 30 -7.07 6.26 -14.10
C ARG A 30 -7.69 5.50 -15.26
N TYR A 31 -9.01 5.57 -15.41
CA TYR A 31 -9.75 4.70 -16.32
C TYR A 31 -10.33 5.40 -17.56
N ARG A 32 -10.44 6.73 -17.58
CA ARG A 32 -11.18 7.48 -18.61
C ARG A 32 -10.34 8.60 -19.28
N LYS A 33 -9.00 8.50 -19.28
CA LYS A 33 -8.10 9.54 -19.85
C LYS A 33 -8.41 9.94 -21.30
N LYS A 34 -8.93 9.02 -22.11
CA LYS A 34 -9.16 9.22 -23.56
C LYS A 34 -10.61 9.60 -23.89
N GLU A 35 -11.50 9.68 -22.91
CA GLU A 35 -12.92 9.95 -23.15
C GLU A 35 -13.25 11.44 -23.21
N LYS A 36 -14.34 11.75 -23.93
CA LYS A 36 -14.85 13.12 -24.07
C LYS A 36 -15.37 13.63 -22.73
N LYS A 37 -15.02 14.87 -22.39
CA LYS A 37 -15.39 15.52 -21.13
C LYS A 37 -16.90 15.52 -20.90
N GLU A 38 -17.67 15.77 -21.95
CA GLU A 38 -19.13 15.86 -21.88
C GLU A 38 -19.75 14.52 -21.44
N ARG A 39 -19.25 13.41 -21.98
CA ARG A 39 -19.70 12.06 -21.61
C ARG A 39 -19.39 11.74 -20.15
N ILE A 40 -18.19 12.09 -19.69
CA ILE A 40 -17.76 11.86 -18.30
C ILE A 40 -18.64 12.67 -17.33
N LEU A 41 -18.99 13.92 -17.67
CA LEU A 41 -19.85 14.76 -16.85
C LEU A 41 -21.29 14.24 -16.79
N GLU A 42 -21.82 13.72 -17.89
CA GLU A 42 -23.15 13.10 -17.92
C GLU A 42 -23.19 11.85 -17.02
N GLU A 43 -22.21 10.96 -17.14
CA GLU A 43 -22.10 9.78 -16.26
C GLU A 43 -21.92 10.20 -14.79
N ALA A 44 -21.06 11.18 -14.50
CA ALA A 44 -20.86 11.68 -13.14
C ALA A 44 -22.15 12.27 -12.54
N LYS A 45 -22.98 12.92 -13.35
CA LYS A 45 -24.30 13.43 -12.93
C LYS A 45 -25.26 12.28 -12.60
N GLN A 46 -25.26 11.20 -13.38
CA GLN A 46 -26.06 10.02 -13.08
C GLN A 46 -25.61 9.34 -11.77
N VAL A 47 -24.30 9.26 -11.54
CA VAL A 47 -23.75 8.74 -10.27
C VAL A 47 -24.13 9.62 -9.09
N LEU A 48 -24.16 10.95 -9.26
CA LEU A 48 -24.59 11.87 -8.21
C LEU A 48 -26.08 11.73 -7.88
N LEU A 49 -26.93 11.54 -8.90
CA LEU A 49 -28.37 11.41 -8.73
C LEU A 49 -28.79 10.03 -8.21
N TYR A 50 -28.10 8.97 -8.62
CA TYR A 50 -28.46 7.59 -8.32
C TYR A 50 -27.25 6.75 -7.86
N PRO A 51 -26.54 7.14 -6.79
CA PRO A 51 -25.30 6.50 -6.40
C PRO A 51 -25.48 5.00 -6.05
N GLU A 52 -26.63 4.62 -5.50
CA GLU A 52 -26.99 3.22 -5.20
C GLU A 52 -26.82 2.28 -6.41
N LYS A 53 -27.14 2.76 -7.62
CA LYS A 53 -27.04 1.97 -8.87
C LYS A 53 -25.60 1.70 -9.32
N TYR A 54 -24.66 2.44 -8.77
CA TYR A 54 -23.25 2.38 -9.16
C TYR A 54 -22.39 1.71 -8.07
N GLN A 55 -22.97 1.22 -6.97
CA GLN A 55 -22.23 0.42 -6.00
C GLN A 55 -21.62 -0.82 -6.67
N GLY A 56 -20.36 -1.14 -6.34
CA GLY A 56 -19.61 -2.22 -6.99
C GLY A 56 -19.19 -1.97 -8.44
N ASN A 57 -19.51 -0.81 -9.03
CA ASN A 57 -19.04 -0.47 -10.38
C ASN A 57 -17.51 -0.28 -10.39
N ALA A 58 -16.84 -0.85 -11.40
CA ALA A 58 -15.37 -0.82 -11.51
C ALA A 58 -14.75 0.59 -11.53
N ILE A 59 -15.48 1.59 -12.02
CA ILE A 59 -14.99 2.98 -12.16
C ILE A 59 -15.66 3.89 -11.13
N TRP A 60 -16.99 3.83 -11.05
CA TRP A 60 -17.79 4.75 -10.25
C TRP A 60 -18.14 4.24 -8.85
N GLY A 61 -17.88 2.97 -8.52
CA GLY A 61 -18.25 2.35 -7.25
C GLY A 61 -17.73 3.11 -6.04
N LYS A 62 -16.44 3.46 -6.04
CA LYS A 62 -15.84 4.25 -4.94
C LYS A 62 -16.43 5.66 -4.82
N VAL A 63 -16.87 6.24 -5.94
CA VAL A 63 -17.52 7.57 -5.93
C VAL A 63 -18.92 7.44 -5.34
N ALA A 64 -19.69 6.45 -5.78
CA ALA A 64 -21.02 6.13 -5.27
C ALA A 64 -21.02 5.79 -3.77
N GLU A 65 -20.05 5.01 -3.31
CA GLU A 65 -19.83 4.73 -1.89
C GLU A 65 -19.57 6.02 -1.12
N GLY A 66 -18.68 6.89 -1.62
CA GLY A 66 -18.39 8.17 -0.98
C GLY A 66 -19.57 9.17 -0.95
N LEU A 67 -20.58 8.97 -1.82
CA LEU A 67 -21.80 9.76 -1.86
C LEU A 67 -22.89 9.20 -0.93
N THR A 68 -22.97 7.87 -0.78
CA THR A 68 -24.00 7.19 0.05
C THR A 68 -23.56 7.03 1.50
N LYS A 69 -22.30 6.70 1.72
CA LYS A 69 -21.66 6.51 3.03
C LYS A 69 -20.34 7.29 3.03
N PRO A 70 -20.39 8.62 3.19
CA PRO A 70 -19.16 9.41 3.22
C PRO A 70 -18.25 8.90 4.33
N VAL A 71 -16.97 8.72 4.01
CA VAL A 71 -15.96 8.36 5.00
C VAL A 71 -15.90 9.47 6.05
N GLU A 72 -16.36 9.17 7.26
CA GLU A 72 -16.26 10.08 8.40
C GLU A 72 -14.81 10.09 8.88
N ILE A 73 -14.11 11.20 8.64
CA ILE A 73 -12.78 11.41 9.21
C ILE A 73 -12.97 11.84 10.65
N LYS A 74 -12.78 10.90 11.57
CA LYS A 74 -12.77 11.17 13.01
C LYS A 74 -11.33 11.35 13.48
N MET A 75 -11.06 12.49 14.12
CA MET A 75 -9.81 12.68 14.83
C MET A 75 -9.88 11.89 16.13
N HIS A 76 -9.09 10.83 16.21
CA HIS A 76 -8.97 10.04 17.43
C HIS A 76 -7.97 10.70 18.38
N GLN A 77 -8.35 10.85 19.64
CA GLN A 77 -7.41 11.24 20.69
C GLN A 77 -6.52 10.05 21.03
N LEU A 78 -5.24 10.32 21.27
CA LEU A 78 -4.31 9.33 21.79
C LEU A 78 -4.68 8.96 23.22
N ARG A 79 -4.47 7.69 23.59
CA ARG A 79 -4.57 7.25 24.98
C ARG A 79 -3.48 7.93 25.81
N ASN A 80 -3.79 8.22 27.06
CA ASN A 80 -2.82 8.76 28.02
C ASN A 80 -1.76 7.71 28.43
N THR A 81 -2.12 6.43 28.32
CA THR A 81 -1.25 5.28 28.60
C THR A 81 -0.93 4.53 27.33
N ARG A 82 0.24 3.87 27.32
CA ARG A 82 0.67 2.99 26.23
C ARG A 82 0.06 1.61 26.43
N ALA A 83 -0.25 0.93 25.32
CA ALA A 83 -0.46 -0.52 25.34
C ALA A 83 0.80 -1.24 25.89
N PRO A 84 0.66 -2.43 26.51
CA PRO A 84 1.80 -3.21 27.01
C PRO A 84 2.83 -3.48 25.91
N PHE A 85 4.13 -3.50 26.26
CA PHE A 85 5.20 -3.73 25.30
C PHE A 85 6.46 -4.34 25.92
N SER A 86 7.36 -4.80 25.05
CA SER A 86 8.70 -5.27 25.43
C SER A 86 9.75 -4.68 24.48
N ILE A 87 10.93 -4.34 25.00
CA ILE A 87 12.07 -3.86 24.21
C ILE A 87 13.21 -4.85 24.39
N TYR A 88 13.75 -5.34 23.29
CA TYR A 88 14.89 -6.25 23.27
C TYR A 88 16.13 -5.47 22.85
N GLY A 89 17.20 -5.51 23.66
CA GLY A 89 18.42 -4.74 23.37
C GLY A 89 18.29 -3.24 23.60
N GLU A 90 17.45 -2.81 24.55
CA GLU A 90 17.07 -1.40 24.79
C GLU A 90 18.23 -0.40 24.85
N ASN A 91 19.37 -0.81 25.44
CA ASN A 91 20.53 0.05 25.60
C ASN A 91 21.22 0.42 24.28
N GLU A 92 21.00 -0.35 23.22
CA GLU A 92 21.60 -0.15 21.89
C GLU A 92 20.66 0.55 20.90
N ILE A 93 19.44 0.88 21.33
CA ILE A 93 18.40 1.46 20.48
C ILE A 93 18.28 2.96 20.75
N ASP A 94 18.34 3.76 19.69
CA ASP A 94 18.16 5.20 19.75
C ASP A 94 16.79 5.61 20.32
N GLU A 95 16.77 6.70 21.08
CA GLU A 95 15.58 7.25 21.72
C GLU A 95 14.49 7.57 20.70
N GLN A 96 14.85 8.05 19.50
CA GLN A 96 13.86 8.38 18.48
C GLN A 96 13.05 7.14 18.06
N ALA A 97 13.67 5.98 17.90
CA ALA A 97 12.97 4.74 17.57
C ALA A 97 12.03 4.31 18.71
N LYS A 98 12.48 4.44 19.96
CA LYS A 98 11.66 4.16 21.15
C LYS A 98 10.46 5.10 21.23
N PHE A 99 10.64 6.40 20.99
CA PHE A 99 9.55 7.38 20.97
C PHE A 99 8.52 7.09 19.88
N GLN A 100 8.95 6.69 18.68
CA GLN A 100 8.02 6.28 17.61
C GLN A 100 7.15 5.10 18.05
N LEU A 101 7.73 4.07 18.69
CA LEU A 101 6.95 2.98 19.26
C LEU A 101 6.00 3.49 20.36
N TYR A 102 6.48 4.34 21.27
CA TYR A 102 5.68 4.87 22.38
C TYR A 102 4.45 5.65 21.91
N ASP A 103 4.57 6.42 20.84
CA ASP A 103 3.44 7.15 20.27
C ASP A 103 2.48 6.23 19.53
N ALA A 104 2.98 5.24 18.79
CA ALA A 104 2.15 4.22 18.16
C ALA A 104 1.33 3.43 19.19
N LEU A 105 1.90 3.12 20.35
CA LEU A 105 1.23 2.38 21.42
C LEU A 105 0.13 3.17 22.15
N LYS A 106 0.02 4.48 21.92
CA LYS A 106 -1.09 5.30 22.41
C LYS A 106 -2.28 5.31 21.45
N LEU A 107 -2.16 4.75 20.25
CA LEU A 107 -3.29 4.67 19.33
C LEU A 107 -4.43 3.87 19.97
N PRO A 108 -5.70 4.29 19.84
CA PRO A 108 -6.84 3.55 20.40
C PRO A 108 -7.02 2.13 19.88
N ILE A 109 -6.38 1.81 18.75
CA ILE A 109 -6.37 0.48 18.13
C ILE A 109 -5.21 -0.39 18.62
N ALA A 110 -4.21 0.15 19.31
CA ALA A 110 -3.04 -0.61 19.75
C ALA A 110 -3.39 -1.55 20.92
N VAL A 111 -2.98 -2.81 20.79
CA VAL A 111 -3.21 -3.88 21.76
C VAL A 111 -1.92 -4.26 22.49
N GLN A 112 -0.80 -4.38 21.76
CA GLN A 112 0.50 -4.74 22.32
C GLN A 112 1.64 -4.27 21.40
N GLY A 113 2.83 -4.04 21.95
CA GLY A 113 4.03 -3.68 21.21
C GLY A 113 5.23 -4.58 21.46
N ALA A 114 6.17 -4.55 20.53
CA ALA A 114 7.54 -4.97 20.77
C ALA A 114 8.53 -4.14 19.95
N LEU A 115 9.76 -4.01 20.43
CA LEU A 115 10.86 -3.38 19.69
C LEU A 115 12.03 -4.36 19.60
N MET A 116 12.48 -4.64 18.39
CA MET A 116 13.56 -5.57 18.13
C MET A 116 14.94 -4.91 18.31
N PRO A 117 16.02 -5.68 18.55
CA PRO A 117 17.35 -5.13 18.83
C PRO A 117 17.99 -4.34 17.67
N ASP A 118 17.52 -4.54 16.44
CA ASP A 118 17.96 -3.84 15.23
C ASP A 118 17.16 -2.57 14.95
N ALA A 119 16.31 -2.16 15.90
CA ALA A 119 15.39 -1.07 15.69
C ALA A 119 16.07 0.28 15.50
N HIS A 120 15.52 1.07 14.59
CA HIS A 120 15.96 2.42 14.29
C HIS A 120 14.80 3.24 13.72
N SER A 121 15.01 4.56 13.62
CA SER A 121 13.99 5.50 13.19
C SER A 121 13.41 5.16 11.82
N GLY A 122 12.08 5.06 11.77
CA GLY A 122 11.30 4.82 10.56
C GLY A 122 10.33 5.97 10.28
N TYR A 123 9.25 5.68 9.55
CA TYR A 123 8.18 6.64 9.23
C TYR A 123 6.89 6.27 9.97
N GLY A 124 6.59 6.98 11.06
CA GLY A 124 5.43 6.71 11.91
C GLY A 124 5.67 5.60 12.93
N LEU A 125 6.07 4.41 12.49
CA LEU A 125 6.60 3.34 13.34
C LEU A 125 8.12 3.19 13.09
N PRO A 126 8.90 2.75 14.09
CA PRO A 126 10.31 2.43 13.89
C PRO A 126 10.46 1.16 13.05
N ILE A 127 11.55 1.08 12.27
CA ILE A 127 11.98 -0.19 11.69
C ILE A 127 12.36 -1.12 12.86
N GLY A 128 12.03 -2.40 12.76
CA GLY A 128 12.15 -3.35 13.89
C GLY A 128 11.03 -3.19 14.96
N GLY A 129 10.05 -2.33 14.74
CA GLY A 129 8.86 -2.18 15.58
C GLY A 129 7.76 -3.18 15.23
N VAL A 130 7.10 -3.71 16.26
CA VAL A 130 5.88 -4.53 16.14
C VAL A 130 4.77 -3.85 16.94
N VAL A 131 3.61 -3.64 16.31
CA VAL A 131 2.41 -3.15 16.98
C VAL A 131 1.23 -4.02 16.57
N ALA A 132 0.69 -4.77 17.53
CA ALA A 132 -0.57 -5.49 17.36
C ALA A 132 -1.74 -4.51 17.43
N THR A 133 -2.64 -4.58 16.45
CA THR A 133 -3.79 -3.68 16.34
C THR A 133 -5.11 -4.43 16.26
N GLU A 134 -6.15 -3.90 16.88
CA GLU A 134 -7.51 -4.45 16.83
C GLU A 134 -8.30 -3.83 15.67
N ASN A 135 -8.80 -4.68 14.76
CA ASN A 135 -9.66 -4.29 13.63
C ASN A 135 -9.17 -3.09 12.80
N ALA A 136 -7.86 -2.95 12.65
CA ALA A 136 -7.25 -1.86 11.93
C ALA A 136 -5.95 -2.29 11.25
N VAL A 137 -5.59 -1.56 10.20
CA VAL A 137 -4.30 -1.68 9.52
C VAL A 137 -3.66 -0.30 9.52
N ILE A 138 -2.37 -0.25 9.86
CA ILE A 138 -1.56 0.97 9.76
C ILE A 138 -0.64 0.79 8.56
N PRO A 139 -0.93 1.41 7.39
CA PRO A 139 -0.13 1.17 6.16
C PRO A 139 1.35 1.48 6.36
N TYR A 140 1.67 2.60 7.03
CA TYR A 140 3.05 2.96 7.35
C TYR A 140 3.68 2.10 8.45
N GLY A 141 2.89 1.32 9.19
CA GLY A 141 3.39 0.27 10.09
C GLY A 141 3.81 -1.01 9.36
N VAL A 142 3.38 -1.21 8.11
CA VAL A 142 3.86 -2.29 7.24
C VAL A 142 5.15 -1.89 6.53
N GLY A 143 5.23 -0.62 6.09
CA GLY A 143 6.35 -0.08 5.33
C GLY A 143 6.02 0.15 3.86
N VAL A 144 6.90 0.88 3.17
CA VAL A 144 6.71 1.25 1.75
C VAL A 144 7.06 0.11 0.80
N ASP A 145 8.04 -0.73 1.17
CA ASP A 145 8.45 -1.91 0.43
C ASP A 145 7.70 -3.15 0.96
N ILE A 146 6.44 -3.26 0.56
CA ILE A 146 5.55 -4.31 1.05
C ILE A 146 6.04 -5.67 0.56
N GLY A 147 6.36 -6.55 1.51
CA GLY A 147 6.85 -7.90 1.23
C GLY A 147 8.36 -8.00 1.09
N CYS A 148 9.12 -6.95 1.43
CA CYS A 148 10.56 -7.02 1.64
C CYS A 148 10.89 -8.17 2.61
N ARG A 149 11.70 -9.13 2.16
CA ARG A 149 11.98 -10.37 2.91
C ARG A 149 13.25 -11.04 2.42
N MET A 150 13.70 -12.01 3.22
CA MET A 150 14.73 -12.96 2.83
C MET A 150 14.09 -14.24 2.28
N ALA A 151 14.74 -14.85 1.29
CA ALA A 151 14.43 -16.19 0.81
C ALA A 151 15.70 -17.05 0.90
N LEU A 152 15.56 -18.27 1.42
CA LEU A 152 16.66 -19.22 1.54
C LEU A 152 16.32 -20.49 0.75
N SER A 153 17.22 -20.89 -0.15
CA SER A 153 17.15 -22.17 -0.86
C SER A 153 18.28 -23.08 -0.42
N ILE A 154 17.96 -24.33 -0.09
CA ILE A 154 18.94 -25.33 0.36
C ILE A 154 19.15 -26.34 -0.76
N PHE A 155 20.41 -26.51 -1.17
CA PHE A 155 20.79 -27.47 -2.19
C PHE A 155 21.44 -28.70 -1.55
N PRO A 156 21.24 -29.90 -2.13
CA PRO A 156 21.90 -31.13 -1.67
C PRO A 156 23.37 -31.17 -2.14
N MET A 157 24.13 -30.12 -1.87
CA MET A 157 25.52 -29.95 -2.29
C MET A 157 26.40 -29.55 -1.09
N LYS A 158 27.61 -30.08 -1.03
CA LYS A 158 28.60 -29.68 -0.02
C LYS A 158 29.14 -28.29 -0.34
N ALA A 159 29.48 -27.51 0.69
CA ALA A 159 30.10 -26.20 0.53
C ALA A 159 31.41 -26.23 -0.29
N SER A 160 32.12 -27.36 -0.29
CA SER A 160 33.32 -27.57 -1.12
C SER A 160 33.06 -27.44 -2.62
N TYR A 161 31.81 -27.58 -3.10
CA TYR A 161 31.43 -27.38 -4.49
C TYR A 161 31.73 -25.96 -4.99
N LEU A 162 31.75 -24.97 -4.11
CA LEU A 162 32.04 -23.58 -4.46
C LEU A 162 33.52 -23.37 -4.83
N LYS A 163 34.43 -24.23 -4.33
CA LYS A 163 35.87 -24.09 -4.56
C LYS A 163 36.19 -24.26 -6.05
N GLY A 164 36.86 -23.27 -6.63
CA GLY A 164 37.24 -23.27 -8.05
C GLY A 164 36.10 -22.91 -9.02
N LYS A 165 34.87 -22.65 -8.53
CA LYS A 165 33.70 -22.31 -9.37
C LYS A 165 33.16 -20.89 -9.16
N GLN A 166 33.85 -20.08 -8.35
CA GLN A 166 33.38 -18.74 -7.98
C GLN A 166 32.99 -17.88 -9.19
N HIS A 167 33.88 -17.75 -10.18
CA HIS A 167 33.61 -16.96 -11.39
C HIS A 167 32.38 -17.46 -12.17
N GLN A 168 32.22 -18.78 -12.30
CA GLN A 168 31.07 -19.38 -12.97
C GLN A 168 29.76 -19.05 -12.22
N LEU A 169 29.75 -19.23 -10.89
CA LEU A 169 28.55 -19.01 -10.07
C LEU A 169 28.18 -17.52 -9.99
N GLU A 170 29.17 -16.64 -9.88
CA GLU A 170 28.94 -15.19 -9.94
C GLU A 170 28.36 -14.76 -11.29
N ASN A 171 28.84 -15.32 -12.40
CA ASN A 171 28.29 -15.02 -13.72
C ASN A 171 26.84 -15.48 -13.85
N ILE A 172 26.51 -16.67 -13.35
CA ILE A 172 25.11 -17.16 -13.30
C ILE A 172 24.23 -16.17 -12.53
N LEU A 173 24.68 -15.68 -11.36
CA LEU A 173 23.94 -14.68 -10.59
C LEU A 173 23.76 -13.37 -11.37
N LYS A 174 24.81 -12.87 -12.03
CA LYS A 174 24.77 -11.62 -12.82
C LYS A 174 23.87 -11.73 -14.05
N GLU A 175 23.87 -12.86 -14.73
CA GLU A 175 23.07 -13.10 -15.94
C GLU A 175 21.58 -13.30 -15.61
N HIS A 176 21.30 -13.95 -14.49
CA HIS A 176 19.93 -14.35 -14.10
C HIS A 176 19.31 -13.49 -12.99
N THR A 177 19.99 -12.48 -12.47
CA THR A 177 19.43 -11.51 -11.53
C THR A 177 19.49 -10.12 -12.13
N LYS A 178 18.40 -9.35 -11.98
CA LYS A 178 18.32 -7.96 -12.45
C LYS A 178 18.30 -7.02 -11.26
N PHE A 179 19.26 -6.10 -11.21
CA PHE A 179 19.38 -5.08 -10.15
C PHE A 179 19.27 -3.69 -10.76
N GLY A 180 18.46 -2.81 -10.18
CA GLY A 180 18.33 -1.42 -10.61
C GLY A 180 16.88 -1.01 -10.86
N MET A 181 16.60 0.29 -10.77
CA MET A 181 15.23 0.83 -10.84
C MET A 181 14.53 0.57 -12.18
N TYR A 182 15.28 0.35 -13.26
CA TYR A 182 14.76 0.24 -14.62
C TYR A 182 15.06 -1.12 -15.27
N GLU A 183 15.69 -2.04 -14.54
CA GLU A 183 16.06 -3.34 -15.07
C GLU A 183 14.87 -4.31 -15.01
N THR A 184 14.67 -5.09 -16.06
CA THR A 184 13.64 -6.13 -16.13
C THR A 184 14.19 -7.37 -16.82
N HIS A 185 13.55 -8.51 -16.60
CA HIS A 185 13.88 -9.73 -17.35
C HIS A 185 13.27 -9.65 -18.76
N ASP A 186 14.06 -9.97 -19.79
CA ASP A 186 13.59 -9.99 -21.18
C ASP A 186 12.47 -11.02 -21.39
N LYS A 187 12.56 -12.16 -20.67
CA LYS A 187 11.56 -13.22 -20.66
C LYS A 187 10.80 -13.18 -19.34
N LYS A 188 9.48 -13.03 -19.42
CA LYS A 188 8.60 -13.21 -18.25
C LYS A 188 8.62 -14.68 -17.84
N GLN A 189 8.89 -14.92 -16.56
CA GLN A 189 8.80 -16.27 -15.98
C GLN A 189 7.35 -16.54 -15.61
N ASP A 190 6.86 -17.71 -16.00
CA ASP A 190 5.53 -18.18 -15.62
C ASP A 190 5.61 -18.87 -14.25
N HIS A 191 4.57 -18.72 -13.44
CA HIS A 191 4.50 -19.31 -12.10
C HIS A 191 3.03 -19.51 -11.72
N GLU A 192 2.72 -20.67 -11.14
CA GLU A 192 1.36 -21.08 -10.73
C GLU A 192 0.63 -20.03 -9.88
N ILE A 193 1.37 -19.21 -9.13
CA ILE A 193 0.82 -18.10 -8.35
C ILE A 193 0.01 -17.11 -9.20
N PHE A 194 0.37 -16.91 -10.47
CA PHE A 194 -0.34 -16.02 -11.40
C PHE A 194 -1.64 -16.61 -11.92
N GLU A 195 -1.84 -17.93 -11.77
CA GLU A 195 -3.08 -18.61 -12.14
C GLU A 195 -4.15 -18.51 -11.03
N ARG A 196 -3.78 -18.05 -9.83
CA ARG A 196 -4.70 -17.89 -8.72
C ARG A 196 -5.80 -16.88 -9.03
N SER A 197 -7.03 -17.21 -8.63
CA SER A 197 -8.23 -16.38 -8.84
C SER A 197 -8.09 -14.97 -8.28
N GLU A 198 -7.33 -14.80 -7.19
CA GLU A 198 -7.12 -13.55 -6.47
C GLU A 198 -6.41 -12.49 -7.33
N PHE A 199 -5.60 -12.91 -8.31
CA PHE A 199 -4.99 -11.99 -9.30
C PHE A 199 -6.01 -11.46 -10.31
N GLN A 200 -7.20 -12.06 -10.38
CA GLN A 200 -8.32 -11.57 -11.19
C GLN A 200 -9.21 -10.58 -10.44
N ASP A 201 -9.14 -10.54 -9.11
CA ASP A 201 -10.02 -9.71 -8.26
C ASP A 201 -9.73 -8.21 -8.41
N ILE A 202 -8.46 -7.85 -8.70
CA ILE A 202 -8.04 -6.46 -8.87
C ILE A 202 -7.57 -6.25 -10.31
N PRO A 203 -8.27 -5.44 -11.12
CA PRO A 203 -7.91 -5.21 -12.53
C PRO A 203 -6.48 -4.68 -12.78
N LEU A 204 -5.82 -4.15 -11.75
CA LEU A 204 -4.43 -3.70 -11.81
C LEU A 204 -3.41 -4.85 -11.79
N LEU A 205 -3.79 -6.01 -11.26
CA LEU A 205 -2.91 -7.17 -11.10
C LEU A 205 -2.90 -8.09 -12.34
N LYS A 206 -3.62 -7.70 -13.40
CA LYS A 206 -3.48 -8.24 -14.77
C LYS A 206 -2.41 -7.48 -15.54
#